data_AF-A0A944R011-F1
#
_entry.id   AF-A0A944R011-F1
#
_cell.length_a   1.000
_cell.length_b   1.000
_cell.length_c   1.000
_cell.angle_alpha   90.00
_cell.angle_beta   90.00
_cell.angle_gamma   90.00
#
_symmetry.space_group_name_H-M   'P 1'
#
loop_
_entity.id
_entity.type
_entity.pdbx_description
1 polymer ?
#
loop_
_entity_poly.entity_id
_entity_poly.type
_entity_poly.pdbx_seq_one_letter_code
_entity_poly.pdbx_strand_id
1 'polypeptide(L)'
;MDETPRYDWEPYVGRLILACGDIELLLLQLYWNLTLHGGYEEAIRLKGMGDKAKFIRSVVDNGYVNPNLVKRINCTLKKTIELAHKRNLVAHNPLFMDVYSDEHGNFKLVPSIRSLRNNDKHISFKELKKWNLTAMELTGELQILVVLAGDAACPIV
;
A
#
# COMPACT_ATOMS: atom_id res chain seq x y z
N MET A 1 13.38 37.09 3.81
CA MET A 1 13.46 35.69 4.28
C MET A 1 12.40 34.95 3.51
N ASP A 2 12.81 34.04 2.62
CA ASP A 2 11.87 33.16 1.94
C ASP A 2 11.22 32.28 2.99
N GLU A 3 9.89 32.35 3.11
CA GLU A 3 9.12 31.48 3.99
C GLU A 3 9.38 30.04 3.57
N THR A 4 10.06 29.29 4.43
CA THR A 4 10.27 27.86 4.19
C THR A 4 8.87 27.24 4.18
N PRO A 5 8.38 26.69 3.05
CA PRO A 5 7.01 26.22 2.98
C PRO A 5 6.82 25.16 4.06
N ARG A 6 5.82 25.37 4.93
CA ARG A 6 5.47 24.41 5.95
C ARG A 6 4.93 23.18 5.24
N TYR A 7 5.75 22.14 5.16
CA TYR A 7 5.35 20.89 4.55
C TYR A 7 4.49 20.12 5.56
N ASP A 8 3.20 19.95 5.26
CA ASP A 8 2.26 19.19 6.10
C ASP A 8 2.48 17.68 5.91
N TRP A 9 3.58 17.11 6.41
CA TRP A 9 3.91 15.68 6.26
C TRP A 9 3.04 14.78 7.10
N GLU A 10 2.75 15.22 8.33
CA GLU A 10 2.02 14.50 9.36
C GLU A 10 0.70 13.92 8.85
N PRO A 11 -0.18 14.71 8.18
CA PRO A 11 -1.43 14.15 7.67
C PRO A 11 -1.22 13.10 6.58
N TYR A 12 -0.18 13.22 5.74
CA TYR A 12 0.07 12.21 4.69
C TYR A 12 0.72 10.94 5.25
N VAL A 13 1.56 11.04 6.28
CA VAL A 13 2.08 9.86 6.97
C VAL A 13 0.92 9.12 7.64
N GLY A 14 0.11 9.83 8.44
CA GLY A 14 -1.04 9.25 9.12
C GLY A 14 -2.04 8.59 8.17
N ARG A 15 -2.45 9.30 7.11
CA ARG A 15 -3.39 8.77 6.10
C ARG A 15 -2.85 7.54 5.39
N LEU A 16 -1.56 7.52 5.03
CA LEU A 16 -0.96 6.35 4.39
C LEU A 16 -0.99 5.13 5.32
N ILE A 17 -0.64 5.31 6.60
CA ILE A 17 -0.66 4.20 7.58
C ILE A 17 -2.08 3.65 7.77
N LEU A 18 -3.06 4.53 7.92
CA LEU A 18 -4.47 4.15 8.07
C LEU A 18 -4.99 3.43 6.82
N ALA A 19 -4.75 3.99 5.63
CA ALA A 19 -5.17 3.38 4.37
C ALA A 19 -4.52 1.99 4.16
N CYS A 20 -3.28 1.78 4.58
CA CYS A 20 -2.68 0.44 4.57
C CYS A 20 -3.37 -0.53 5.55
N GLY A 21 -3.91 -0.04 6.67
CA GLY A 21 -4.77 -0.84 7.56
C GLY A 21 -6.08 -1.25 6.88
N ASP A 22 -6.74 -0.32 6.20
CA ASP A 22 -7.96 -0.60 5.43
C ASP A 22 -7.71 -1.63 4.32
N ILE A 23 -6.62 -1.46 3.57
CA ILE A 23 -6.20 -2.42 2.55
C ILE A 23 -5.97 -3.81 3.16
N GLU A 24 -5.32 -3.90 4.31
CA GLU A 24 -5.08 -5.18 4.98
C GLU A 24 -6.38 -5.89 5.38
N LEU A 25 -7.37 -5.14 5.87
CA LEU A 25 -8.71 -5.66 6.14
C LEU A 25 -9.42 -6.13 4.85
N LEU A 26 -9.38 -5.32 3.80
CA LEU A 26 -10.01 -5.64 2.52
C LEU A 26 -9.38 -6.86 1.84
N LEU A 27 -8.07 -7.06 1.97
CA LEU A 27 -7.39 -8.27 1.51
C LEU A 27 -7.95 -9.52 2.20
N LEU A 28 -8.19 -9.44 3.51
CA LEU A 28 -8.76 -10.56 4.27
C LEU A 28 -10.21 -10.85 3.84
N GLN A 29 -11.01 -9.81 3.59
CA GLN A 29 -12.38 -9.96 3.08
C GLN A 29 -12.40 -10.54 1.65
N LEU A 30 -11.49 -10.07 0.80
CA LEU A 30 -11.36 -10.59 -0.57
C LEU A 30 -11.02 -12.08 -0.54
N TYR A 31 -10.05 -12.45 0.31
CA TYR A 31 -9.69 -13.85 0.52
C TYR A 31 -10.90 -14.68 0.97
N TRP A 32 -11.60 -14.21 2.01
CA TRP A 32 -12.79 -14.86 2.56
C TRP A 32 -13.87 -15.15 1.52
N ASN A 33 -14.06 -14.24 0.56
CA ASN A 33 -15.02 -14.41 -0.52
C ASN A 33 -14.50 -15.38 -1.60
N LEU A 34 -13.22 -15.29 -1.97
CA LEU A 34 -12.62 -16.16 -2.98
C LEU A 34 -12.56 -17.64 -2.56
N THR A 35 -12.47 -17.91 -1.25
CA THR A 35 -12.37 -19.28 -0.73
C THR A 35 -13.69 -19.85 -0.21
N LEU A 36 -14.82 -19.18 -0.50
CA LEU A 36 -16.13 -19.57 0.02
C LEU A 36 -16.11 -19.77 1.55
N HIS A 37 -15.43 -18.85 2.25
CA HIS A 37 -15.29 -18.84 3.70
C HIS A 37 -14.36 -19.91 4.30
N GLY A 38 -13.57 -20.61 3.46
CA GLY A 38 -12.53 -21.55 3.88
C GLY A 38 -11.15 -20.91 4.08
N GLY A 39 -10.28 -21.54 4.87
CA GLY A 39 -8.84 -21.20 4.96
C GLY A 39 -8.49 -19.84 5.57
N TYR A 40 -9.44 -19.18 6.24
CA TYR A 40 -9.27 -17.82 6.77
C TYR A 40 -8.15 -17.73 7.82
N GLU A 41 -7.95 -18.80 8.58
CA GLU A 41 -6.91 -18.87 9.59
C GLU A 41 -5.50 -18.75 8.99
N GLU A 42 -5.25 -19.38 7.83
CA GLU A 42 -3.97 -19.26 7.14
C GLU A 42 -3.69 -17.81 6.74
N ALA A 43 -4.70 -17.10 6.23
CA ALA A 43 -4.56 -15.70 5.81
C ALA A 43 -4.30 -14.75 6.99
N ILE A 44 -4.94 -14.95 8.15
CA ILE A 44 -4.71 -14.14 9.36
C ILE A 44 -3.28 -14.34 9.90
N ARG A 45 -2.76 -15.56 9.85
CA ARG A 45 -1.42 -15.89 10.38
C ARG A 45 -0.29 -15.22 9.60
N LEU A 46 -0.53 -14.78 8.37
CA LEU A 46 0.47 -14.07 7.56
C LEU A 46 0.78 -12.67 8.12
N LYS A 47 2.07 -12.36 8.25
CA LYS A 47 2.53 -11.09 8.80
C LYS A 47 2.45 -9.98 7.77
N GLY A 48 1.50 -9.08 7.98
CA GLY A 48 1.38 -7.82 7.25
C GLY A 48 0.80 -7.93 5.83
N MET A 49 0.43 -6.76 5.31
CA MET A 49 -0.25 -6.55 4.03
C MET A 49 0.43 -7.21 2.82
N GLY A 50 1.75 -7.12 2.70
CA GLY A 50 2.47 -7.60 1.51
C GLY A 50 2.44 -9.12 1.36
N ASP A 51 2.59 -9.86 2.45
CA ASP A 51 2.59 -11.32 2.43
C ASP A 51 1.17 -11.87 2.25
N LYS A 52 0.16 -11.22 2.86
CA LYS A 52 -1.25 -11.49 2.57
C LYS A 52 -1.58 -11.32 1.08
N ALA A 53 -1.14 -10.23 0.45
CA ALA A 53 -1.38 -10.00 -0.97
C ALA A 53 -0.72 -11.06 -1.88
N LYS A 54 0.51 -11.50 -1.56
CA LYS A 54 1.16 -12.60 -2.29
C LYS A 54 0.43 -13.92 -2.13
N PHE A 55 -0.05 -14.22 -0.92
CA PHE A 55 -0.81 -15.43 -0.66
C PHE A 55 -2.13 -15.45 -1.41
N ILE A 56 -2.91 -14.38 -1.36
CA ILE A 56 -4.17 -14.26 -2.11
C ILE A 56 -3.91 -14.41 -3.61
N ARG A 57 -2.83 -13.83 -4.13
CA ARG A 57 -2.44 -14.01 -5.53
C ARG A 57 -2.22 -15.48 -5.87
N SER A 58 -1.55 -16.24 -5.00
CA SER A 58 -1.37 -17.67 -5.20
C SER A 58 -2.69 -18.45 -5.21
N VAL A 59 -3.69 -18.01 -4.44
CA VAL A 59 -5.04 -18.62 -4.41
C VAL A 59 -5.78 -18.32 -5.70
N VAL A 60 -5.71 -17.09 -6.19
CA VAL A 60 -6.33 -16.65 -7.45
C VAL A 60 -5.71 -17.36 -8.65
N ASP A 61 -4.39 -17.51 -8.67
CA ASP A 61 -3.66 -18.16 -9.77
C ASP A 61 -3.93 -19.67 -9.86
N ASN A 62 -4.33 -20.33 -8.76
CA ASN A 62 -4.64 -21.76 -8.69
C ASN A 62 -6.14 -22.09 -8.59
N GLY A 63 -7.01 -21.07 -8.47
CA GLY A 63 -8.43 -21.23 -8.20
C GLY A 63 -9.32 -21.09 -9.45
N TYR A 64 -10.61 -21.41 -9.27
CA TYR A 64 -11.65 -21.20 -10.28
C TYR A 64 -12.28 -19.81 -10.13
N VAL A 65 -11.57 -18.78 -10.59
CA VAL A 65 -12.03 -17.39 -10.59
C VAL A 65 -12.26 -16.95 -12.03
N ASN A 66 -13.29 -16.12 -12.26
CA ASN A 66 -13.55 -15.53 -13.58
C ASN A 66 -12.26 -14.91 -14.17
N PRO A 67 -11.84 -15.26 -15.41
CA PRO A 67 -10.56 -14.80 -15.97
C PRO A 67 -10.41 -13.27 -16.03
N ASN A 68 -11.51 -12.53 -16.26
CA ASN A 68 -11.49 -11.06 -16.25
C ASN A 68 -11.25 -10.53 -14.84
N LEU A 69 -11.81 -11.19 -13.82
CA LEU A 69 -11.60 -10.85 -12.42
C LEU A 69 -10.18 -11.21 -11.97
N VAL A 70 -9.63 -12.35 -12.40
CA VAL A 70 -8.23 -12.76 -12.14
C VAL A 70 -7.24 -11.67 -12.55
N LYS A 71 -7.36 -11.16 -13.78
CA LYS A 71 -6.45 -10.11 -14.28
C LYS A 71 -6.53 -8.84 -13.43
N ARG A 72 -7.75 -8.45 -13.05
CA ARG A 72 -8.01 -7.26 -12.23
C ARG A 72 -7.45 -7.43 -10.82
N ILE A 73 -7.74 -8.55 -10.16
CA ILE A 73 -7.20 -8.89 -8.84
C ILE A 73 -5.67 -8.91 -8.88
N ASN A 74 -5.05 -9.61 -9.83
CA ASN A 74 -3.59 -9.72 -9.90
C ASN A 74 -2.90 -8.36 -10.12
N CYS A 75 -3.50 -7.47 -10.90
CA CYS A 75 -3.01 -6.10 -11.05
C CYS A 75 -3.05 -5.34 -9.72
N THR A 76 -4.16 -5.42 -8.99
CA THR A 76 -4.37 -4.77 -7.69
C THR A 76 -3.45 -5.33 -6.60
N LEU A 77 -3.28 -6.66 -6.54
CA LEU A 77 -2.37 -7.32 -5.59
C LEU A 77 -0.91 -6.96 -5.84
N LYS A 78 -0.49 -6.86 -7.12
CA LYS A 78 0.87 -6.40 -7.46
C LYS A 78 1.15 -5.00 -6.89
N LYS A 79 0.25 -4.05 -7.15
CA LYS A 79 0.37 -2.68 -6.62
C LYS A 79 0.34 -2.64 -5.09
N THR A 80 -0.46 -3.51 -4.46
CA THR A 80 -0.53 -3.64 -3.00
C THR A 80 0.80 -4.11 -2.40
N ILE A 81 1.47 -5.08 -3.04
CA ILE A 81 2.81 -5.55 -2.62
C ILE A 81 3.83 -4.41 -2.72
N GLU A 82 3.81 -3.65 -3.83
CA GLU A 82 4.68 -2.48 -4.00
C GLU A 82 4.43 -1.43 -2.90
N LEU A 83 3.16 -1.13 -2.58
CA LEU A 83 2.78 -0.20 -1.52
C LEU A 83 3.24 -0.68 -0.13
N ALA A 84 3.16 -1.98 0.16
CA ALA A 84 3.62 -2.55 1.43
C ALA A 84 5.09 -2.25 1.71
N HIS A 85 5.95 -2.34 0.69
CA HIS A 85 7.36 -1.97 0.82
C HIS A 85 7.54 -0.49 1.13
N LYS A 86 6.72 0.39 0.55
CA LYS A 86 6.77 1.83 0.82
C LYS A 86 6.24 2.18 2.22
N ARG A 87 5.16 1.53 2.66
CA ARG A 87 4.64 1.66 4.04
C ARG A 87 5.70 1.30 5.07
N ASN A 88 6.48 0.24 4.85
CA ASN A 88 7.55 -0.14 5.76
C ASN A 88 8.65 0.93 5.83
N LEU A 89 8.95 1.61 4.72
CA LEU A 89 9.87 2.73 4.74
C LEU A 89 9.32 3.91 5.55
N VAL A 90 8.04 4.22 5.42
CA VAL A 90 7.40 5.30 6.19
C VAL A 90 7.29 4.96 7.69
N ALA A 91 6.91 3.73 8.02
CA ALA A 91 6.61 3.33 9.40
C ALA A 91 7.85 3.10 10.28
N HIS A 92 9.00 2.77 9.68
CA HIS A 92 10.20 2.37 10.42
C HIS A 92 11.36 3.36 10.35
N ASN A 93 11.20 4.47 9.63
CA ASN A 93 12.29 5.41 9.43
C ASN A 93 11.89 6.81 9.87
N PRO A 94 12.84 7.57 10.46
CA PRO A 94 12.55 8.91 10.93
C PRO A 94 12.43 9.90 9.77
N LEU A 95 11.77 11.02 10.06
CA LEU A 95 11.75 12.20 9.21
C LEU A 95 13.08 12.96 9.40
N PHE A 96 13.76 13.24 8.29
CA PHE A 96 14.96 14.04 8.20
C PHE A 96 14.68 15.39 7.56
N MET A 97 15.57 16.35 7.81
CA MET A 97 15.64 17.61 7.09
C MET A 97 16.95 17.64 6.30
N ASP A 98 16.85 17.57 4.98
CA ASP A 98 18.01 17.66 4.09
C ASP A 98 18.36 19.12 3.85
N VAL A 99 19.63 19.46 4.04
CA VAL A 99 20.16 20.81 3.83
C VAL A 99 20.98 20.82 2.55
N TYR A 100 20.55 21.62 1.58
CA TYR A 100 21.28 21.88 0.34
C TYR A 100 21.82 23.31 0.38
N SER A 101 23.04 23.52 -0.11
CA SER A 101 23.61 24.86 -0.31
C SER A 101 23.91 25.08 -1.78
N ASP A 102 23.65 26.28 -2.30
CA ASP A 102 24.14 26.69 -3.61
C ASP A 102 25.55 27.33 -3.52
N GLU A 103 26.14 27.65 -4.68
CA GLU A 103 27.46 28.30 -4.78
C GLU A 103 27.47 29.72 -4.19
N HIS A 104 26.30 30.31 -3.93
CA HIS A 104 26.13 31.65 -3.37
C HIS A 104 25.89 31.63 -1.85
N GLY A 105 25.89 30.45 -1.22
CA GLY A 105 25.66 30.29 0.21
C GLY A 105 24.18 30.34 0.62
N ASN A 106 23.25 30.28 -0.33
CA ASN A 106 21.83 30.12 0.01
C ASN A 106 21.55 28.67 0.41
N PHE A 107 20.74 28.50 1.46
CA PHE A 107 20.34 27.18 1.94
C PHE A 107 18.91 26.84 1.54
N LYS A 108 18.69 25.58 1.15
CA LYS A 108 17.37 25.00 0.92
C LYS A 108 17.19 23.80 1.83
N LEU A 109 16.12 23.85 2.63
CA LEU A 109 15.71 22.76 3.51
C LEU A 109 14.65 21.91 2.82
N VAL A 110 14.87 20.61 2.72
CA VAL A 110 13.93 19.65 2.11
C VAL A 110 13.69 18.50 3.07
N PRO A 111 12.48 18.35 3.63
CA PRO A 111 12.16 17.19 4.45
C PRO A 111 12.15 15.90 3.62
N SER A 112 12.59 14.79 4.22
CA SER A 112 12.57 13.46 3.59
C SER A 112 12.50 12.34 4.63
N ILE A 113 11.93 11.19 4.27
CA ILE A 113 12.05 9.98 5.10
C ILE A 113 13.18 9.14 4.52
N ARG A 114 14.18 8.79 5.32
CA ARG A 114 15.38 8.05 4.86
C ARG A 114 15.62 6.80 5.67
N SER A 115 16.01 5.72 4.99
CA SER A 115 16.40 4.49 5.65
C SER A 115 17.76 4.61 6.33
N LEU A 116 17.80 4.44 7.66
CA LEU A 116 19.05 4.42 8.44
C LEU A 116 20.01 3.30 8.01
N ARG A 117 19.48 2.24 7.41
CA ARG A 117 20.26 1.06 6.97
C ARG A 117 20.67 1.11 5.50
N ASN A 118 20.09 2.01 4.71
CA ASN A 118 20.29 2.06 3.26
C ASN A 118 20.03 3.49 2.78
N ASN A 119 21.10 4.24 2.57
CA ASN A 119 21.06 5.68 2.25
C ASN A 119 20.39 5.98 0.90
N ASP A 120 20.32 5.01 -0.01
CA ASP A 120 19.69 5.21 -1.32
C ASP A 120 18.15 5.21 -1.21
N LYS A 121 17.60 4.60 -0.15
CA LYS A 121 16.16 4.58 0.10
C LYS A 121 15.73 5.85 0.81
N HIS A 122 15.27 6.80 0.01
CA HIS A 122 14.64 8.03 0.47
C HIS A 122 13.20 8.14 -0.04
N ILE A 123 12.41 8.95 0.64
CA ILE A 123 11.03 9.29 0.29
C ILE A 123 10.94 10.82 0.35
N SER A 124 10.67 11.44 -0.79
CA SER A 124 10.34 12.86 -0.88
C SER A 124 8.86 13.12 -0.53
N PHE A 125 8.53 14.38 -0.22
CA PHE A 125 7.14 14.77 0.05
C PHE A 125 6.22 14.47 -1.13
N LYS A 126 6.72 14.66 -2.35
CA LYS A 126 6.01 14.39 -3.59
C LYS A 126 5.68 12.90 -3.73
N GLU A 127 6.63 12.03 -3.38
CA GLU A 127 6.40 10.59 -3.38
C GLU A 127 5.41 10.16 -2.31
N LEU A 128 5.49 10.74 -1.10
CA LEU A 128 4.53 10.46 -0.04
C LEU A 128 3.09 10.82 -0.46
N LYS A 129 2.89 11.97 -1.11
CA LYS A 129 1.59 12.35 -1.69
C LYS A 129 1.12 11.34 -2.75
N LYS A 130 2.03 10.93 -3.64
CA LYS A 130 1.73 9.93 -4.66
C LYS A 130 1.27 8.61 -4.04
N TRP A 131 1.95 8.13 -3.00
CA TRP A 131 1.56 6.88 -2.35
C TRP A 131 0.27 6.97 -1.56
N ASN A 132 -0.05 8.14 -1.01
CA ASN A 132 -1.38 8.38 -0.43
C ASN A 132 -2.49 8.22 -1.48
N LEU A 133 -2.34 8.85 -2.65
CA LEU A 133 -3.30 8.69 -3.75
C LEU A 133 -3.39 7.22 -4.19
N THR A 134 -2.25 6.56 -4.37
CA THR A 134 -2.22 5.13 -4.71
C THR A 134 -2.91 4.27 -3.64
N ALA A 135 -2.72 4.56 -2.35
CA ALA A 135 -3.38 3.82 -1.28
C ALA A 135 -4.90 4.00 -1.35
N MET A 136 -5.39 5.24 -1.55
CA MET A 136 -6.82 5.52 -1.71
C MET A 136 -7.43 4.82 -2.93
N GLU A 137 -6.74 4.87 -4.07
CA GLU A 137 -7.15 4.17 -5.29
C GLU A 137 -7.23 2.65 -5.07
N LEU A 138 -6.24 2.08 -4.37
CA LEU A 138 -6.21 0.65 -4.04
C LEU A 138 -7.32 0.26 -3.07
N THR A 139 -7.61 1.09 -2.06
CA THR A 139 -8.74 0.85 -1.14
C THR A 139 -10.05 0.78 -1.90
N GLY A 140 -10.33 1.76 -2.78
CA GLY A 140 -11.56 1.76 -3.59
C GLY A 140 -11.64 0.57 -4.55
N GLU A 141 -10.52 0.23 -5.20
CA GLU A 141 -10.45 -0.92 -6.11
C GLU A 141 -10.64 -2.25 -5.37
N LEU A 142 -10.04 -2.42 -4.19
CA LEU A 142 -10.22 -3.62 -3.37
C LEU A 142 -11.65 -3.74 -2.85
N GLN A 143 -12.30 -2.64 -2.45
CA GLN A 143 -13.72 -2.65 -2.07
C GLN A 143 -14.59 -3.21 -3.21
N ILE A 144 -14.37 -2.75 -4.44
CA ILE A 144 -15.09 -3.27 -5.61
C ILE A 144 -14.81 -4.76 -5.80
N LEU A 145 -13.55 -5.19 -5.69
CA LEU A 145 -13.17 -6.59 -5.84
C LEU A 145 -13.76 -7.48 -4.76
N VAL A 146 -13.87 -7.00 -3.51
CA VAL A 146 -14.52 -7.73 -2.41
C VAL A 146 -15.99 -7.99 -2.76
N VAL A 147 -16.72 -6.98 -3.23
CA VAL A 147 -18.12 -7.11 -3.65
C VAL A 147 -18.25 -8.09 -4.81
N LEU A 148 -17.47 -7.90 -5.88
CA LEU A 148 -17.52 -8.77 -7.06
C LEU A 148 -17.16 -10.23 -6.74
N ALA A 149 -16.21 -10.47 -5.85
CA ALA A 149 -15.87 -11.81 -5.39
C ALA A 149 -16.99 -12.44 -4.56
N GLY A 150 -17.72 -11.64 -3.76
CA GLY A 150 -18.89 -12.09 -3.02
C GLY A 150 -20.06 -12.47 -3.93
N ASP A 151 -20.31 -11.69 -4.99
CA ASP A 151 -21.38 -11.97 -5.95
C ASP A 151 -21.03 -13.17 -6.86
N ALA A 152 -19.76 -13.29 -7.25
CA ALA A 152 -19.26 -14.40 -8.07
C ALA A 152 -19.12 -15.73 -7.31
N ALA A 153 -19.13 -15.68 -5.97
CA ALA A 153 -19.14 -16.84 -5.09
C ALA A 153 -20.52 -17.55 -5.03
N CYS A 154 -21.55 -17.02 -5.72
CA CYS A 154 -22.72 -17.81 -6.07
C CYS A 154 -22.28 -18.94 -7.02
N PRO A 155 -22.42 -20.22 -6.64
CA PRO A 155 -21.91 -21.33 -7.43
C PRO A 155 -22.56 -21.30 -8.81
N ILE A 156 -21.74 -21.27 -9.86
CA ILE A 156 -22.16 -21.85 -11.13
C ILE A 156 -22.29 -23.34 -10.83
N VAL A 157 -23.54 -23.80 -10.80
CA VAL A 157 -23.99 -25.19 -10.64
C VAL A 157 -23.19 -26.13 -11.55
#